data_AF-A0A8S2U296-F1
#
_entry.id   AF-A0A8S2U296-F1
#
_cell.length_a   1.000
_cell.length_b   1.000
_cell.length_c   1.000
_cell.angle_alpha   90.00
_cell.angle_beta   90.00
_cell.angle_gamma   90.00
#
_symmetry.space_group_name_H-M   'P 1'
#
loop_
_entity.id
_entity.type
_entity.pdbx_description
1 polymer ?
#
loop_
_entity_poly.entity_id
_entity_poly.type
_entity_poly.pdbx_seq_one_letter_code
_entity_poly.pdbx_strand_id
1 'polypeptide(L)' 'NVGEDCPVFEGVYEFCQISAGGSLAGAVKLNRKHTDIAINWAGGLHHAKKSEASGFCYINDIVLAILELL' A
#
# COMPACT_ATOMS: atom_id res chain seq x y z
N ASN A 1 -6.71 -7.30 14.14
CA ASN A 1 -7.24 -6.04 14.65
C ASN A 1 -8.10 -5.36 13.57
N VAL A 2 -9.24 -5.96 13.23
CA VAL A 2 -10.23 -5.39 12.29
C VAL A 2 -11.50 -5.21 13.12
N GLY A 3 -12.01 -3.98 13.20
CA GLY A 3 -12.96 -3.55 14.23
C GLY A 3 -13.07 -2.03 14.29
N GLU A 4 -13.06 -1.43 15.48
CA GLU A 4 -13.27 0.02 15.64
C GLU A 4 -12.21 0.89 14.93
N ASP A 5 -10.92 0.63 15.16
CA ASP A 5 -9.81 1.39 14.57
C ASP A 5 -9.58 1.09 13.07
N CYS A 6 -10.02 -0.09 12.63
CA CYS A 6 -9.88 -0.57 11.25
C CYS A 6 -11.21 -1.23 10.83
N PRO A 7 -12.24 -0.42 10.49
CA PRO A 7 -13.59 -0.90 10.24
C PRO A 7 -13.71 -1.77 8.99
N VAL A 8 -14.62 -2.73 9.04
CA VAL A 8 -15.07 -3.41 7.82
C VAL A 8 -16.00 -2.47 7.06
N PHE A 9 -15.74 -2.29 5.77
CA PHE A 9 -16.62 -1.55 4.87
C PHE A 9 -16.66 -2.26 3.51
N GLU A 10 -17.75 -2.03 2.77
CA GLU A 10 -17.88 -2.53 1.40
C GLU A 10 -16.76 -1.95 0.52
N GLY A 11 -16.02 -2.83 -0.18
CA GLY A 11 -14.88 -2.42 -0.99
C GLY A 11 -13.55 -2.27 -0.25
N VAL A 12 -13.45 -2.66 1.03
CA VAL A 12 -12.17 -2.57 1.78
C VAL A 12 -11.00 -3.27 1.07
N TYR A 13 -11.25 -4.42 0.44
CA TYR A 13 -10.21 -5.13 -0.29
C TYR A 13 -9.82 -4.42 -1.59
N GLU A 14 -10.80 -3.88 -2.33
CA GLU A 14 -10.55 -3.09 -3.55
C GLU A 14 -9.74 -1.83 -3.25
N PHE A 15 -10.08 -1.11 -2.18
CA PHE A 15 -9.29 0.02 -1.67
C PHE A 15 -7.82 -0.38 -1.44
N CYS A 16 -7.60 -1.52 -0.79
CA CYS A 16 -6.26 -2.04 -0.54
C CYS A 16 -5.52 -2.40 -1.84
N GLN A 17 -6.21 -2.97 -2.83
CA GLN A 17 -5.65 -3.30 -4.14
C GLN A 17 -5.20 -2.05 -4.90
N ILE A 18 -5.99 -0.98 -4.88
CA ILE A 18 -5.65 0.30 -5.53
C ILE A 18 -4.40 0.91 -4.87
N SER A 19 -4.38 0.98 -3.54
CA SER A 19 -3.27 1.54 -2.78
C SER A 19 -1.96 0.77 -3.01
N ALA A 20 -1.98 -0.56 -2.80
CA ALA A 20 -0.81 -1.42 -2.96
C ALA A 20 -0.35 -1.53 -4.42
N GLY A 21 -1.31 -1.65 -5.35
CA GLY A 21 -1.02 -1.75 -6.79
C GLY A 21 -0.36 -0.48 -7.33
N GLY A 22 -0.80 0.70 -6.91
CA GLY A 22 -0.19 1.98 -7.29
C GLY A 22 1.26 2.08 -6.83
N SER A 23 1.54 1.71 -5.58
CA SER A 23 2.90 1.78 -5.01
C SER A 23 3.83 0.75 -5.66
N LEU A 24 3.36 -0.48 -5.89
CA LEU A 24 4.14 -1.51 -6.60
C LEU A 24 4.41 -1.11 -8.06
N ALA A 25 3.42 -0.57 -8.78
CA ALA A 25 3.61 -0.09 -10.14
C ALA A 25 4.61 1.09 -10.20
N GLY A 26 4.59 1.97 -9.20
CA GLY A 26 5.58 3.04 -9.03
C GLY A 26 6.99 2.49 -8.85
N ALA A 27 7.18 1.53 -7.94
CA ALA A 27 8.46 0.86 -7.71
C ALA A 27 8.99 0.17 -8.96
N VAL A 28 8.16 -0.59 -9.68
CA VAL A 28 8.53 -1.23 -10.95
C VAL A 28 8.98 -0.20 -12.00
N LYS A 29 8.29 0.95 -12.12
CA LYS A 29 8.68 2.01 -13.05
C LYS A 29 10.04 2.62 -12.71
N LEU A 30 10.33 2.81 -11.43
CA LEU A 30 11.62 3.30 -10.94
C LEU A 30 12.75 2.28 -11.20
N ASN A 31 12.56 1.01 -10.83
CA ASN A 31 13.54 -0.06 -11.08
C ASN A 31 13.89 -0.22 -12.56
N ARG A 32 12.89 -0.10 -13.43
CA ARG A 32 13.08 -0.19 -14.89
C ARG A 32 13.64 1.10 -15.50
N LYS A 33 13.90 2.15 -14.71
CA LYS A 33 14.37 3.46 -15.16
C LYS A 33 13.44 4.10 -16.20
N HIS A 34 12.13 3.82 -16.10
CA HIS A 34 11.12 4.40 -16.98
C HIS A 34 10.59 5.75 -16.47
N THR A 35 10.92 6.12 -15.24
CA THR A 35 10.58 7.40 -14.62
C THR A 35 11.65 7.78 -13.59
N ASP A 36 11.84 9.07 -13.36
CA ASP A 36 12.69 9.57 -12.26
C ASP A 36 11.90 9.70 -10.95
N ILE A 37 10.60 9.98 -11.05
CA ILE A 37 9.69 10.19 -9.93
C ILE A 37 8.38 9.45 -10.20
N ALA A 38 7.85 8.75 -9.20
CA ALA A 38 6.52 8.14 -9.22
C ALA A 38 5.72 8.64 -8.01
N ILE A 39 4.48 9.08 -8.24
CA ILE A 39 3.59 9.60 -7.19
C ILE A 39 2.35 8.72 -7.13
N ASN A 40 2.03 8.22 -5.93
CA ASN A 40 0.79 7.51 -5.63
C ASN A 40 0.16 8.10 -4.36
N TRP A 41 -0.81 9.01 -4.51
CA TRP A 41 -1.49 9.63 -3.37
C TRP A 41 -2.47 8.70 -2.63
N ALA A 42 -2.86 7.59 -3.24
CA ALA A 42 -3.67 6.56 -2.58
C ALA A 42 -2.83 5.61 -1.70
N GLY A 43 -1.50 5.65 -1.85
CA GLY A 43 -0.54 4.89 -1.05
C GLY A 43 -0.20 5.57 0.27
N GLY A 44 0.84 5.05 0.94
CA GLY A 44 1.36 5.64 2.17
C GLY A 44 0.73 5.09 3.45
N LEU A 45 0.06 3.93 3.39
CA LEU A 45 -0.64 3.30 4.52
C LEU A 45 0.36 2.60 5.45
N HIS A 46 1.06 3.40 6.25
CA HIS A 46 2.29 3.00 6.95
C HIS A 46 2.12 2.19 8.25
N HIS A 47 0.90 2.09 8.80
CA HIS A 47 0.70 1.47 10.12
C HIS A 47 0.45 -0.04 10.06
N ALA A 48 0.08 -0.58 8.90
CA ALA A 48 -0.23 -2.00 8.73
C ALA A 48 0.99 -2.88 9.07
N LYS A 49 0.74 -3.99 9.76
CA LYS A 49 1.76 -4.99 10.13
C LYS A 49 1.54 -6.28 9.31
N LYS A 50 2.46 -7.23 9.46
CA LYS A 50 2.42 -8.51 8.72
C LYS A 50 1.12 -9.31 8.93
N SER A 51 0.56 -9.27 10.15
CA SER A 51 -0.59 -10.09 10.53
C SER A 51 -1.70 -9.29 11.23
N GLU A 52 -1.68 -7.96 11.15
CA GLU A 52 -2.70 -7.10 11.75
C GLU A 52 -2.83 -5.76 11.02
N ALA A 53 -4.07 -5.27 10.91
CA ALA A 53 -4.38 -3.91 10.53
C ALA A 53 -4.20 -2.96 11.73
N SER A 54 -3.85 -1.70 11.49
CA SER A 54 -3.68 -0.68 12.53
C SER A 54 -3.81 0.71 11.91
N GLY A 55 -4.46 1.65 12.61
CA GLY A 55 -4.53 3.06 12.23
C GLY A 55 -5.03 3.26 10.79
N PHE A 56 -6.17 2.65 10.46
CA PHE A 56 -6.79 2.62 9.13
C PHE A 56 -5.96 1.96 8.02
N CYS A 57 -4.81 1.36 8.33
CA CYS A 57 -3.94 0.68 7.37
C CYS A 57 -4.14 -0.83 7.43
N TYR A 58 -4.62 -1.43 6.34
CA TYR A 58 -4.87 -2.88 6.23
C TYR A 58 -3.76 -3.64 5.49
N ILE A 59 -3.15 -3.00 4.47
CA ILE A 59 -1.99 -3.50 3.73
C ILE A 59 -0.92 -2.43 3.78
N ASN A 60 0.33 -2.83 4.03
CA ASN A 60 1.46 -1.91 4.03
C ASN A 60 2.06 -1.80 2.62
N ASP A 61 1.51 -0.89 1.81
CA ASP A 61 1.94 -0.67 0.43
C ASP A 61 3.40 -0.16 0.34
N ILE A 62 3.86 0.59 1.35
CA ILE A 62 5.23 1.08 1.44
C ILE A 62 6.21 -0.09 1.55
N VAL A 63 5.95 -1.04 2.45
CA VAL A 63 6.81 -2.23 2.61
C VAL A 63 6.88 -3.03 1.32
N LEU A 64 5.75 -3.25 0.65
CA LEU A 64 5.71 -3.97 -0.63
C LEU A 64 6.52 -3.23 -1.72
N ALA A 65 6.38 -1.92 -1.82
CA ALA A 65 7.13 -1.11 -2.77
C ALA A 65 8.64 -1.11 -2.47
N ILE A 66 9.05 -1.01 -1.20
CA ILE A 66 10.46 -1.08 -0.81
C ILE A 66 11.02 -2.47 -1.13
N LEU A 67 10.27 -3.54 -0.89
CA LEU A 67 10.71 -4.90 -1.25
C LEU A 67 10.93 -5.07 -2.76
N GLU A 68 10.10 -4.44 -3.59
CA GLU A 68 10.33 -4.42 -5.04
C GLU A 68 11.59 -3.62 -5.40
N LEU A 69 11.91 -2.53 -4.69
CA LEU A 69 13.09 -1.69 -4.95
C LEU A 69 14.44 -2.30 -4.52
N LEU A 70 14.45 -3.39 -3.74
CA LEU A 70 15.65 -4.07 -3.22
C LEU A 70 16.17 -5.13 -4.19
#